data_AF-J7MDX9-F1
#
_entry.id   AF-J7MDX9-F1
#
_cell.length_a   1.000
_cell.length_b   1.000
_cell.length_c   1.000
_cell.angle_alpha   90.00
_cell.angle_beta   90.00
_cell.angle_gamma   90.00
#
_symmetry.space_group_name_H-M   'P 1'
#
loop_
_entity.id
_entity.type
_entity.pdbx_description
1 polymer ?
#
loop_
_entity_poly.entity_id
_entity_poly.type
_entity_poly.pdbx_seq_one_letter_code
_entity_poly.pdbx_strand_id
1 'polypeptide(L)'
;NSQINTIKSCTSQDPGPGNCPVLESSTLDRSKCLQGIYEDLKTYKAELGNLKDLRVLTSIDDMMQALQPHSPATPQPLPSTTLGSFQARMRLCGVLHAFCLRAVTISRMLGYLSA
;
A
#
# COMPACT_ATOMS: atom_id res chain seq x y z
N ASN A 1 -14.22 8.49 -8.77
CA ASN A 1 -13.51 7.48 -7.94
C ASN A 1 -12.33 6.96 -8.75
N SER A 2 -11.25 7.74 -8.86
CA SER A 2 -10.04 7.36 -9.61
C SER A 2 -9.14 6.57 -8.66
N GLN A 3 -9.26 5.24 -8.67
CA GLN A 3 -8.39 4.36 -7.89
C GLN A 3 -6.95 4.58 -8.36
N ILE A 4 -6.08 5.13 -7.50
CA ILE A 4 -4.69 5.38 -7.85
C ILE A 4 -4.03 4.02 -8.11
N ASN A 5 -3.43 3.86 -9.29
CA ASN A 5 -2.67 2.67 -9.61
C ASN A 5 -1.22 2.89 -9.21
N THR A 6 -0.85 2.47 -7.99
CA THR A 6 0.50 2.64 -7.44
C THR A 6 1.59 2.07 -8.33
N ILE A 7 1.32 0.97 -9.06
CA ILE A 7 2.31 0.40 -9.99
C ILE A 7 2.59 1.41 -11.10
N LYS A 8 1.55 1.94 -11.74
CA LYS A 8 1.71 2.97 -12.78
C LYS A 8 2.32 4.26 -12.23
N SER A 9 1.96 4.66 -11.01
CA SER A 9 2.52 5.85 -10.37
C SER A 9 3.99 5.69 -9.98
N CYS A 10 4.45 4.45 -9.76
CA CYS A 10 5.81 4.13 -9.32
C CYS A 10 6.67 3.47 -10.41
N THR A 11 6.24 3.48 -11.68
CA THR A 11 7.00 2.93 -12.82
C THR A 11 7.20 3.98 -13.90
N SER A 12 8.29 3.87 -14.67
CA SER A 12 8.52 4.71 -15.85
C SER A 12 7.47 4.40 -16.94
N GLN A 13 7.18 5.38 -17.81
CA GLN A 13 6.27 5.16 -18.93
C GLN A 13 6.83 4.10 -19.88
N ASP A 14 5.99 3.08 -20.11
CA ASP A 14 6.01 2.05 -21.15
C ASP A 14 7.38 1.78 -21.83
N PRO A 15 8.17 0.83 -21.33
CA PRO A 15 9.21 0.25 -22.16
C PRO A 15 8.47 -0.55 -23.24
N GLY A 16 8.72 -0.27 -24.51
CA GLY A 16 8.08 -1.03 -25.60
C GLY A 16 8.15 -2.56 -25.40
N PRO A 17 7.32 -3.32 -26.13
CA PRO A 17 7.15 -4.75 -25.91
C PRO A 17 8.49 -5.51 -25.90
N GLY A 18 8.84 -6.11 -24.76
CA GLY A 18 9.92 -7.10 -24.67
C GLY A 18 10.97 -6.91 -23.57
N ASN A 19 11.03 -5.77 -22.88
CA ASN A 19 12.03 -5.54 -21.82
C ASN A 19 11.40 -5.12 -20.49
N CYS A 20 11.96 -5.60 -19.37
CA CYS A 20 11.61 -5.05 -18.06
C CYS A 20 11.98 -3.56 -18.04
N PRO A 21 11.08 -2.65 -17.65
CA PRO A 21 11.39 -1.23 -17.60
C PRO A 21 12.58 -1.01 -16.70
N VAL A 22 13.62 -0.38 -17.25
CA VAL A 22 14.61 0.27 -16.40
C VAL A 22 13.87 1.45 -15.77
N LEU A 23 13.76 1.42 -14.45
CA LEU A 23 13.28 2.56 -13.70
C LEU A 23 14.40 3.61 -13.79
N GLU A 24 14.18 4.70 -14.53
CA GLU A 24 15.07 5.86 -14.52
C GLU A 24 14.49 6.91 -13.57
N SER A 25 15.28 7.34 -12.58
CA SER A 25 14.81 8.17 -11.46
C SER A 25 14.40 9.57 -11.93
N SER A 26 14.99 10.03 -13.03
CA SER A 26 14.73 11.31 -13.69
C SER A 26 13.32 11.46 -14.26
N THR A 27 12.63 10.35 -14.57
CA THR A 27 11.29 10.37 -15.18
C THR A 27 10.17 10.06 -14.19
N LEU A 28 10.52 9.64 -12.97
CA LEU A 28 9.58 9.20 -11.95
C LEU A 28 8.99 10.39 -11.18
N ASP A 29 7.67 10.55 -11.24
CA ASP A 29 6.95 11.49 -10.38
C ASP A 29 6.88 10.94 -8.94
N ARG A 30 7.91 11.27 -8.14
CA ARG A 30 8.04 10.83 -6.75
C ARG A 30 6.80 11.16 -5.92
N SER A 31 6.19 12.32 -6.13
CA SER A 31 4.99 12.75 -5.39
C SER A 31 3.82 11.81 -5.68
N LYS A 32 3.55 11.51 -6.96
CA LYS A 32 2.50 10.55 -7.34
C LYS A 32 2.77 9.13 -6.86
N CYS A 33 4.02 8.69 -6.88
CA CYS A 33 4.39 7.37 -6.36
C CYS A 33 4.10 7.28 -4.85
N LEU A 34 4.57 8.24 -4.06
CA LEU A 34 4.33 8.29 -2.61
C LEU A 34 2.84 8.39 -2.28
N GLN A 35 2.07 9.18 -3.05
CA GLN A 35 0.61 9.25 -2.90
C GLN A 35 -0.07 7.90 -3.20
N GLY A 36 0.38 7.17 -4.22
CA GLY A 36 -0.11 5.83 -4.51
C GLY A 36 0.16 4.84 -3.37
N ILE A 37 1.37 4.88 -2.81
CA ILE A 37 1.74 4.07 -1.64
C ILE A 37 0.83 4.40 -0.45
N TYR A 38 0.57 5.68 -0.18
CA TYR A 38 -0.33 6.09 0.89
C TYR A 38 -1.76 5.55 0.71
N GLU A 39 -2.33 5.64 -0.49
CA GLU A 39 -3.68 5.11 -0.75
C GLU A 39 -3.76 3.57 -0.67
N ASP A 40 -2.70 2.85 -1.06
CA ASP A 40 -2.61 1.41 -0.84
C ASP A 40 -2.66 1.11 0.67
N LEU A 41 -1.81 1.76 1.46
CA LEU A 41 -1.72 1.56 2.92
C LEU A 41 -3.07 1.84 3.59
N LYS A 42 -3.73 2.94 3.22
CA LYS A 42 -5.08 3.29 3.70
C LYS A 42 -6.11 2.21 3.38
N THR A 43 -6.06 1.65 2.17
CA THR A 43 -6.96 0.57 1.74
C THR A 43 -6.72 -0.70 2.56
N TYR A 44 -5.45 -1.10 2.70
CA TYR A 44 -5.10 -2.28 3.50
C TYR A 44 -5.44 -2.09 4.98
N LYS A 45 -5.26 -0.90 5.56
CA LYS A 45 -5.69 -0.59 6.93
C LYS A 45 -7.18 -0.88 7.12
N ALA A 46 -8.02 -0.43 6.20
CA ALA A 46 -9.47 -0.63 6.28
C ALA A 46 -9.85 -2.12 6.18
N GLU A 47 -9.23 -2.87 5.27
CA GLU A 47 -9.49 -4.31 5.10
C GLU A 47 -8.94 -5.15 6.26
N LEU A 48 -7.80 -4.74 6.83
CA LEU A 48 -7.11 -5.44 7.92
C LEU A 48 -7.56 -4.98 9.31
N GLY A 49 -8.46 -4.00 9.43
CA GLY A 49 -8.88 -3.45 10.72
C GLY A 49 -9.45 -4.47 11.71
N ASN A 50 -9.87 -5.65 11.23
CA ASN A 50 -10.31 -6.79 12.06
C ASN A 50 -9.19 -7.71 12.53
N LEU A 51 -7.94 -7.42 12.19
CA LEU A 51 -6.79 -8.20 12.66
C LEU A 51 -6.67 -8.07 14.18
N LYS A 52 -6.47 -9.23 14.82
CA LYS A 52 -6.08 -9.27 16.24
C LYS A 52 -4.64 -8.80 16.45
N ASP A 53 -3.78 -8.93 15.43
CA ASP A 53 -2.39 -8.48 15.50
C ASP A 53 -2.30 -6.98 15.23
N LEU A 54 -2.25 -6.22 16.33
CA LEU A 54 -2.16 -4.76 16.28
C LEU A 54 -0.83 -4.27 15.70
N ARG A 55 0.24 -5.09 15.69
CA ARG A 55 1.56 -4.63 15.23
C ARG A 55 1.55 -4.26 13.75
N VAL A 56 0.86 -5.05 12.93
CA VAL A 56 0.73 -4.77 11.49
C VAL A 56 -0.04 -3.46 11.27
N LEU A 57 -1.12 -3.25 12.02
CA LEU A 57 -1.91 -2.02 11.92
C LEU A 57 -1.12 -0.79 12.38
N THR A 58 -0.36 -0.90 13.47
CA THR A 58 0.53 0.16 13.94
C THR A 58 1.62 0.48 12.91
N SER A 59 2.27 -0.53 12.32
CA SER A 59 3.27 -0.29 11.28
C SER A 59 2.71 0.38 10.02
N ILE A 60 1.45 0.06 9.67
CA ILE A 60 0.75 0.76 8.57
C ILE A 60 0.54 2.23 8.93
N ASP A 61 0.11 2.51 10.17
CA ASP A 61 -0.12 3.87 10.65
C ASP A 61 1.15 4.72 10.69
N ASP A 62 2.24 4.16 11.22
CA ASP A 62 3.54 4.83 11.26
C ASP A 62 4.02 5.17 9.84
N MET A 63 3.84 4.25 8.89
CA MET A 63 4.22 4.47 7.49
C MET A 63 3.34 5.52 6.82
N MET A 64 2.02 5.49 7.05
CA MET A 64 1.10 6.51 6.55
C MET A 64 1.44 7.91 7.09
N GLN A 65 1.76 8.01 8.38
CA GLN A 65 2.16 9.27 9.02
C GLN A 65 3.49 9.79 8.45
N ALA A 66 4.46 8.90 8.22
CA ALA A 66 5.75 9.28 7.63
C ALA A 66 5.61 9.77 6.18
N LEU A 67 4.67 9.22 5.41
CA LEU A 67 4.41 9.62 4.02
C LEU A 67 3.64 10.94 3.92
N GLN A 68 2.80 11.26 4.90
CA GLN A 68 2.00 12.50 4.88
C GLN A 68 1.85 13.11 6.29
N PRO A 69 2.87 13.84 6.79
CA PRO A 69 2.91 14.34 8.18
C PRO A 69 1.80 15.35 8.54
N HIS A 70 1.17 15.97 7.54
CA HIS A 70 0.14 17.01 7.72
C HIS A 70 -1.30 16.49 7.59
N SER A 71 -1.51 15.20 7.33
CA SER A 71 -2.85 14.62 7.32
C SER A 71 -3.23 14.22 8.74
N PRO A 72 -4.35 14.74 9.30
CA PRO A 72 -4.84 14.27 10.58
C PRO A 72 -5.08 12.76 10.49
N ALA A 73 -4.57 12.01 11.46
CA ALA A 73 -4.91 10.61 11.64
C ALA A 73 -6.43 10.54 11.79
N THR A 74 -7.13 10.25 10.70
CA THR A 74 -8.58 10.16 10.71
C THR A 74 -8.90 8.86 11.45
N PRO A 75 -9.65 8.90 12.57
CA PRO A 75 -10.09 7.68 13.22
C PRO A 75 -10.99 6.92 12.24
N GLN A 76 -10.42 5.96 11.52
CA GLN A 76 -11.24 5.07 10.70
C GLN A 76 -11.96 4.13 11.66
N PRO A 77 -13.30 4.04 11.60
CA PRO A 77 -14.03 3.03 12.34
C PRO A 77 -13.47 1.66 11.95
N LEU A 78 -12.93 0.92 12.92
CA LEU A 78 -12.61 -0.48 12.70
C LEU A 78 -13.94 -1.18 12.35
N PRO A 79 -14.11 -1.71 11.14
CA PRO A 79 -15.34 -2.42 10.80
C PRO A 79 -15.39 -3.64 11.71
N SER A 80 -16.28 -3.68 12.69
CA SER A 80 -16.40 -4.79 13.65
C SER A 80 -17.08 -5.99 12.99
N THR A 81 -16.39 -6.65 12.07
CA THR A 81 -16.88 -7.87 11.44
C THR A 81 -16.20 -9.04 12.14
N THR A 82 -16.94 -9.71 13.02
CA THR A 82 -16.47 -10.89 13.73
C THR A 82 -15.85 -11.89 12.75
N LEU A 83 -14.54 -12.13 12.90
CA LEU A 83 -13.74 -13.13 12.15
C LEU A 83 -14.14 -14.58 12.54
N GLY A 84 -15.44 -14.83 12.74
CA GLY A 84 -15.97 -16.10 13.20
C GLY A 84 -16.14 -17.11 12.07
N SER A 85 -16.51 -16.66 10.87
CA SER A 85 -16.85 -17.54 9.75
C SER A 85 -15.62 -17.97 8.94
N PHE A 86 -15.70 -19.16 8.33
CA PHE A 86 -14.68 -19.66 7.39
C PHE A 86 -14.46 -18.71 6.22
N GLN A 87 -15.54 -18.15 5.66
CA GLN A 87 -15.47 -17.18 4.56
C GLN A 87 -14.69 -15.91 4.97
N ALA A 88 -14.89 -15.40 6.19
CA ALA A 88 -14.15 -14.25 6.69
C ALA A 88 -12.65 -14.57 6.82
N ARG A 89 -12.30 -15.79 7.27
CA ARG A 89 -10.90 -16.24 7.34
C ARG A 89 -10.25 -16.39 5.96
N MET A 90 -10.97 -16.93 4.97
CA MET A 90 -10.48 -17.00 3.60
C MET A 90 -10.24 -15.62 2.99
N ARG A 91 -11.19 -14.68 3.17
CA ARG A 91 -11.01 -13.29 2.74
C ARG A 91 -9.77 -12.68 3.40
N LEU A 92 -9.63 -12.82 4.72
CA LEU A 92 -8.47 -12.30 5.44
C LEU A 92 -7.15 -12.88 4.92
N CYS A 93 -7.10 -14.20 4.67
CA CYS A 93 -5.93 -14.84 4.09
C CYS A 93 -5.56 -14.25 2.73
N GLY A 94 -6.55 -14.00 1.87
CA GLY A 94 -6.34 -13.35 0.57
C GLY A 94 -5.81 -11.92 0.70
N VAL A 95 -6.38 -11.12 1.61
CA VAL A 95 -5.92 -9.74 1.87
C VAL A 95 -4.49 -9.75 2.40
N LEU A 96 -4.15 -10.62 3.36
CA LEU A 96 -2.81 -10.72 3.91
C LEU A 96 -1.78 -11.11 2.85
N HIS A 97 -2.09 -12.07 1.99
CA HIS A 97 -1.20 -12.47 0.91
C HIS A 97 -0.96 -11.33 -0.10
N ALA A 98 -2.03 -10.63 -0.49
CA ALA A 98 -1.92 -9.45 -1.34
C ALA A 98 -1.11 -8.33 -0.67
N PHE A 99 -1.31 -8.10 0.63
CA PHE A 99 -0.57 -7.11 1.41
C PHE A 99 0.92 -7.43 1.47
N CYS A 100 1.31 -8.69 1.71
CA CYS A 100 2.72 -9.10 1.70
C CYS A 100 3.41 -8.78 0.37
N LEU A 101 2.77 -9.10 -0.77
CA LEU A 101 3.29 -8.77 -2.10
C LEU A 101 3.43 -7.25 -2.30
N ARG A 102 2.43 -6.50 -1.82
CA ARG A 102 2.46 -5.03 -1.91
C ARG A 102 3.54 -4.42 -1.02
N ALA A 103 3.73 -4.91 0.19
CA ALA A 103 4.76 -4.44 1.11
C ALA A 103 6.17 -4.62 0.54
N VAL A 104 6.45 -5.77 -0.09
CA VAL A 104 7.72 -6.00 -0.81
C VAL A 104 7.91 -4.97 -1.95
N THR A 105 6.84 -4.69 -2.69
CA THR A 105 6.87 -3.70 -3.78
C THR A 105 7.14 -2.29 -3.24
N ILE A 106 6.43 -1.89 -2.18
CA ILE A 106 6.62 -0.60 -1.49
C ILE A 106 8.06 -0.47 -0.98
N SER A 107 8.58 -1.50 -0.31
CA SER A 107 9.95 -1.49 0.20
C SER A 107 11.00 -1.29 -0.91
N ARG A 108 10.85 -1.97 -2.05
CA ARG A 108 11.72 -1.78 -3.22
C ARG A 108 11.63 -0.37 -3.78
N MET A 109 10.41 0.17 -3.91
CA MET A 109 10.20 1.52 -4.42
C MET A 109 10.75 2.59 -3.48
N LEU A 110 10.58 2.44 -2.17
CA LEU A 110 11.16 3.36 -1.18
C LEU A 110 12.69 3.31 -1.21
N GLY A 111 13.28 2.11 -1.32
CA GLY A 111 14.72 1.94 -1.52
C GLY A 111 15.21 2.67 -2.77
N TYR A 112 14.50 2.52 -3.89
CA TYR A 112 14.82 3.21 -5.14
C TYR A 112 14.70 4.74 -5.02
N LEU A 113 13.69 5.26 -4.33
CA LEU A 113 13.51 6.70 -4.10
C LEU A 113 14.52 7.30 -3.11
N SER A 114 15.21 6.46 -2.34
CA SER A 114 16.21 6.89 -1.35
C SER A 114 17.65 6.87 -1.86
N ALA A 115 17.90 6.17 -2.97
CA ALA A 115 19.19 6.15 -3.67
C ALA A 115 19.38 7.39 -4.54
#